data_AF-A0A7S0FPP6-F1
#
_entry.id   AF-A0A7S0FPP6-F1
#
_cell.length_a   1.000
_cell.length_b   1.000
_cell.length_c   1.000
_cell.angle_alpha   90.00
_cell.angle_beta   90.00
_cell.angle_gamma   90.00
#
_symmetry.space_group_name_H-M   'P 1'
#
loop_
_entity.id
_entity.type
_entity.pdbx_description
1 polymer ?
#
loop_
_entity_poly.entity_id
_entity_poly.type
_entity_poly.pdbx_seq_one_letter_code
_entity_poly.pdbx_strand_id
1 'polypeptide(L)'
;ISQSLVRGAAPMWARQPPTGKQWWDRSGQVGRVAEGEREEPAAQSAPRAPPAAAPPPAAEAMASKESWRAWMAGPSRELERLLTAEYERTKSWSFTCEVCHLPMQDPRGHLCGQKHLSALRRTAKTQQLFVLAQGRYMFDHLTGELKPVTGEAEQEEPVAQNATCAQPAAALPPATDAMASKES
;
A
#
# COMPACT_ATOMS: atom_id res chain seq x y z
N ILE A 1 -8.96 50.12 22.42
CA ILE A 1 -9.65 48.95 21.84
C ILE A 1 -8.57 47.91 21.59
N SER A 2 -8.58 46.84 22.38
CA SER A 2 -7.48 45.89 22.55
C SER A 2 -7.32 44.98 21.34
N GLN A 3 -6.08 44.82 20.86
CA GLN A 3 -5.72 43.86 19.81
C GLN A 3 -5.41 42.50 20.45
N SER A 4 -6.28 41.52 20.23
CA SER A 4 -6.08 40.13 20.67
C SER A 4 -5.24 39.37 19.63
N LEU A 5 -3.99 39.05 19.99
CA LEU A 5 -3.18 38.06 19.27
C LEU A 5 -3.73 36.65 19.54
N VAL A 6 -4.31 36.03 18.51
CA VAL A 6 -4.55 34.58 18.49
C VAL A 6 -3.26 33.86 18.14
N ARG A 7 -2.68 33.18 19.13
CA ARG A 7 -1.59 32.22 18.95
C ARG A 7 -2.10 31.03 18.14
N GLY A 8 -1.60 30.87 16.92
CA GLY A 8 -1.84 29.69 16.09
C GLY A 8 -1.18 28.45 16.70
N ALA A 9 -2.00 27.42 16.96
CA ALA A 9 -1.53 26.09 17.28
C ALA A 9 -0.95 25.42 16.01
N ALA A 10 0.25 24.88 16.11
CA ALA A 10 0.88 24.12 15.03
C ALA A 10 0.15 22.77 14.82
N PRO A 11 0.00 22.30 13.56
CA PRO A 11 -0.66 21.03 13.27
C PRO A 11 0.18 19.81 13.71
N MET A 12 -0.49 18.80 14.27
CA MET A 12 0.10 17.62 14.93
C MET A 12 0.83 16.60 14.03
N TRP A 13 1.00 16.84 12.73
CA TRP A 13 1.60 15.85 11.81
C TRP A 13 3.09 16.10 11.50
N ALA A 14 3.72 17.12 12.08
CA ALA A 14 5.16 17.37 11.97
C ALA A 14 6.01 16.48 12.89
N ARG A 15 5.77 15.17 12.91
CA ARG A 15 6.66 14.18 13.54
C ARG A 15 7.50 13.51 12.45
N GLN A 16 8.74 13.96 12.34
CA GLN A 16 9.79 13.28 11.58
C GLN A 16 9.90 11.81 12.04
N PRO A 17 10.18 10.85 11.13
CA PRO A 17 10.55 9.51 11.53
C PRO A 17 11.89 9.54 12.28
N PRO A 18 12.09 8.73 13.33
CA PRO A 18 13.39 8.61 13.97
C PRO A 18 14.37 7.95 12.99
N THR A 19 15.26 8.77 12.43
CA THR A 19 16.52 8.31 11.84
C THR A 19 17.36 7.64 12.93
N GLY A 20 17.84 6.43 12.67
CA GLY A 20 18.94 5.82 13.42
C GLY A 20 18.49 4.83 14.49
N LYS A 21 18.27 3.57 14.07
CA LYS A 21 18.56 2.44 14.96
C LYS A 21 20.09 2.34 15.03
N GLN A 22 20.67 2.99 16.04
CA GLN A 22 22.02 2.71 16.53
C GLN A 22 21.93 1.53 17.51
N TRP A 23 22.12 0.33 16.98
CA TRP A 23 22.74 -0.82 17.62
C TRP A 23 24.00 -0.41 18.39
N TRP A 24 24.03 -0.71 19.68
CA TRP A 24 25.21 -0.67 20.53
C TRP A 24 25.69 -2.11 20.65
N ASP A 25 26.86 -2.44 20.10
CA ASP A 25 27.53 -3.70 20.43
C ASP A 25 28.35 -3.48 21.71
N ARG A 26 28.00 -4.23 22.75
CA ARG A 26 28.62 -4.17 24.08
C ARG A 26 29.76 -5.18 24.13
N SER A 27 30.78 -4.95 23.31
CA SER A 27 31.99 -5.77 23.28
C SER A 27 33.20 -4.87 23.08
N GLY A 28 33.52 -4.08 24.11
CA GLY A 28 34.76 -3.32 24.18
C GLY A 28 35.98 -4.24 24.28
N GLN A 29 36.45 -4.74 23.13
CA GLN A 29 37.69 -5.49 23.05
C GLN A 29 38.56 -4.93 21.92
N VAL A 30 39.58 -4.18 22.32
CA VAL A 30 40.71 -3.80 21.47
C VAL A 30 41.67 -4.98 21.38
N GLY A 31 41.51 -5.79 20.33
CA GLY A 31 42.44 -6.85 19.97
C GLY A 31 43.57 -6.30 19.10
N ARG A 32 44.80 -6.48 19.58
CA ARG A 32 46.08 -6.18 18.89
C ARG A 32 46.18 -6.97 17.57
N VAL A 33 46.65 -6.31 16.51
CA VAL A 33 47.05 -6.99 15.26
C VAL A 33 48.35 -7.75 15.49
N ALA A 34 48.35 -9.05 15.17
CA ALA A 34 49.56 -9.83 14.93
C ALA A 34 49.53 -10.24 13.46
N GLU A 35 50.51 -9.74 12.71
CA GLU A 35 50.87 -10.23 11.38
C GLU A 35 51.24 -11.71 11.47
N GLY A 36 50.69 -12.52 10.56
CA GLY A 36 50.96 -13.95 10.53
C GLY A 36 50.23 -14.64 9.38
N GLU A 37 50.95 -14.77 8.28
CA GLU A 37 50.86 -15.81 7.27
C GLU A 37 49.63 -15.93 6.35
N ARG A 38 49.96 -15.79 5.07
CA ARG A 38 49.18 -16.01 3.88
C ARG A 38 49.04 -17.52 3.65
N GLU A 39 47.89 -18.08 4.01
CA GLU A 39 47.44 -19.38 3.50
C GLU A 39 46.37 -19.18 2.42
N GLU A 40 46.55 -19.94 1.34
CA GLU A 40 45.78 -19.97 0.11
C GLU A 40 44.29 -20.26 0.37
N PRO A 41 43.33 -19.49 -0.17
CA PRO A 41 41.93 -19.76 0.06
C PRO A 41 41.50 -21.01 -0.72
N ALA A 42 41.45 -22.14 -0.03
CA ALA A 42 40.69 -23.30 -0.48
C ALA A 42 39.27 -22.84 -0.82
N ALA A 43 38.92 -22.94 -2.09
CA ALA A 43 37.60 -22.65 -2.62
C ALA A 43 36.56 -23.52 -1.90
N GLN A 44 36.00 -22.99 -0.80
CA GLN A 44 34.78 -23.51 -0.21
C GLN A 44 33.68 -23.35 -1.25
N SER A 45 33.45 -24.45 -1.96
CA SER A 45 32.31 -24.62 -2.84
C SER A 45 31.06 -24.46 -1.97
N ALA A 46 30.46 -23.26 -2.02
CA ALA A 46 29.17 -23.02 -1.41
C ALA A 46 28.19 -24.10 -1.90
N PRO A 47 27.40 -24.74 -1.01
CA PRO A 47 26.39 -25.68 -1.44
C PRO A 47 25.47 -24.96 -2.41
N ARG A 48 25.48 -25.43 -3.66
CA ARG A 48 24.64 -24.94 -4.75
C ARG A 48 23.21 -24.95 -4.23
N ALA A 49 22.63 -23.77 -4.05
CA ALA A 49 21.27 -23.62 -3.56
C ALA A 49 20.37 -24.55 -4.40
N PRO A 50 19.48 -25.34 -3.78
CA PRO A 50 18.60 -26.22 -4.52
C PRO A 50 17.85 -25.39 -5.57
N PRO A 51 17.62 -25.94 -6.78
CA PRO A 51 16.84 -25.24 -7.79
C PRO A 51 15.52 -24.80 -7.16
N ALA A 52 15.20 -23.52 -7.29
CA ALA A 52 13.97 -22.96 -6.77
C ALA A 52 12.81 -23.84 -7.29
N ALA A 53 12.20 -24.61 -6.37
CA ALA A 53 11.10 -25.49 -6.72
C ALA A 53 10.02 -24.66 -7.42
N ALA A 54 9.43 -25.22 -8.49
CA ALA A 54 8.29 -24.59 -9.14
C ALA A 54 7.27 -24.20 -8.06
N PRO A 55 6.72 -22.98 -8.12
CA PRO A 55 5.92 -22.49 -7.01
C PRO A 55 4.65 -23.35 -6.94
N PRO A 56 4.17 -23.68 -5.72
CA PRO A 56 3.09 -24.64 -5.53
C PRO A 56 1.81 -24.18 -6.22
N PRO A 57 0.94 -25.08 -6.69
CA PRO A 57 -0.34 -24.67 -7.28
C PRO A 57 -1.11 -23.76 -6.32
N ALA A 58 -1.87 -22.78 -6.85
CA ALA A 58 -2.56 -21.78 -6.05
C ALA A 58 -3.46 -22.39 -4.96
N ALA A 59 -4.07 -23.57 -5.22
CA ALA A 59 -4.86 -24.30 -4.24
C ALA A 59 -4.06 -24.73 -3.00
N GLU A 60 -2.81 -25.17 -3.17
CA GLU A 60 -1.92 -25.52 -2.07
C GLU A 60 -1.44 -24.28 -1.31
N ALA A 61 -1.11 -23.20 -2.04
CA ALA A 61 -0.78 -21.92 -1.44
C ALA A 61 -1.94 -21.35 -0.59
N MET A 62 -3.19 -21.63 -0.98
CA MET A 62 -4.35 -21.21 -0.21
C MET A 62 -4.63 -22.09 1.01
N ALA A 63 -3.91 -23.18 1.27
CA ALA A 63 -4.21 -24.09 2.38
C ALA A 63 -3.91 -23.46 3.76
N SER A 64 -2.78 -22.77 3.89
CA SER A 64 -2.34 -22.13 5.13
C SER A 64 -1.95 -20.66 4.93
N LYS A 65 -1.85 -19.92 6.03
CA LYS A 65 -1.44 -18.51 5.98
C LYS A 65 0.01 -18.37 5.53
N GLU A 66 0.88 -19.26 5.98
CA GLU A 66 2.31 -19.25 5.72
C GLU A 66 2.60 -19.54 4.25
N SER A 67 1.97 -20.57 3.69
CA SER A 67 2.06 -20.91 2.26
C SER A 67 1.51 -19.78 1.39
N TRP A 68 0.37 -19.21 1.77
CA TRP A 68 -0.22 -18.06 1.08
C TRP A 68 0.71 -16.85 1.06
N ARG A 69 1.27 -16.51 2.22
CA ARG A 69 2.20 -15.39 2.35
C ARG A 69 3.45 -15.61 1.50
N ALA A 70 3.99 -16.82 1.45
CA ALA A 70 5.13 -17.14 0.62
C ALA A 70 4.80 -17.00 -0.87
N TRP A 71 3.65 -17.53 -1.30
CA TRP A 71 3.14 -17.44 -2.67
C TRP A 71 2.93 -15.99 -3.13
N MET A 72 2.24 -15.19 -2.31
CA MET A 72 1.91 -13.80 -2.65
C MET A 72 3.05 -12.80 -2.42
N ALA A 73 4.17 -13.20 -1.81
CA ALA A 73 5.25 -12.28 -1.46
C ALA A 73 5.84 -11.55 -2.68
N GLY A 74 6.05 -12.26 -3.78
CA GLY A 74 6.54 -11.69 -5.04
C GLY A 74 5.47 -10.81 -5.72
N PRO A 75 4.31 -11.38 -6.07
CA PRO A 75 3.17 -10.65 -6.66
C PRO A 75 2.82 -9.35 -5.95
N SER A 76 2.69 -9.39 -4.63
CA SER A 76 2.26 -8.24 -3.84
C SER A 76 3.31 -7.13 -3.79
N ARG A 77 4.60 -7.49 -3.86
CA ARG A 77 5.70 -6.52 -3.99
C ARG A 77 5.70 -5.83 -5.34
N GLU A 78 5.40 -6.57 -6.41
CA GLU A 78 5.33 -5.99 -7.76
C GLU A 78 4.13 -5.04 -7.89
N LEU A 79 2.97 -5.43 -7.36
CA LEU A 79 1.81 -4.55 -7.31
C LEU A 79 2.08 -3.30 -6.45
N GLU A 80 2.68 -3.46 -5.27
CA GLU A 80 3.09 -2.34 -4.41
C GLU A 80 3.98 -1.36 -5.17
N ARG A 81 4.98 -1.85 -5.92
CA ARG A 81 5.85 -1.03 -6.76
C ARG A 81 5.07 -0.17 -7.76
N LEU A 82 4.07 -0.74 -8.45
CA LEU A 82 3.25 0.00 -9.41
C LEU A 82 2.38 1.06 -8.72
N LEU A 83 1.70 0.69 -7.63
CA LEU A 83 0.81 1.61 -6.92
C LEU A 83 1.58 2.75 -6.24
N THR A 84 2.76 2.47 -5.69
CA THR A 84 3.65 3.50 -5.16
C THR A 84 4.14 4.43 -6.27
N ALA A 85 4.52 3.91 -7.44
CA ALA A 85 4.91 4.75 -8.58
C ALA A 85 3.76 5.67 -9.04
N GLU A 86 2.52 5.17 -9.02
CA GLU A 86 1.34 5.97 -9.34
C GLU A 86 1.05 7.04 -8.28
N TYR A 87 1.19 6.71 -7.00
CA TYR A 87 1.09 7.67 -5.91
C TYR A 87 2.15 8.76 -6.03
N GLU A 88 3.41 8.41 -6.32
CA GLU A 88 4.46 9.41 -6.48
C GLU A 88 4.17 10.40 -7.62
N ARG A 89 3.41 9.97 -8.62
CA ARG A 89 3.03 10.77 -9.79
C ARG A 89 1.82 11.65 -9.54
N THR A 90 0.78 11.11 -8.91
CA THR A 90 -0.52 11.79 -8.71
C THR A 90 -0.64 12.48 -7.35
N LYS A 91 0.22 12.12 -6.39
CA LYS A 91 0.16 12.50 -4.97
C LYS A 91 -1.18 12.18 -4.31
N SER A 92 -1.89 11.17 -4.83
CA SER A 92 -3.19 10.72 -4.33
C SER A 92 -3.21 9.20 -4.20
N TRP A 93 -3.81 8.69 -3.12
CA TRP A 93 -3.98 7.26 -2.88
C TRP A 93 -5.47 6.89 -2.90
N SER A 94 -5.93 6.26 -3.98
CA SER A 94 -7.34 5.90 -4.18
C SER A 94 -7.57 4.41 -4.44
N PHE A 95 -6.57 3.55 -4.19
CA PHE A 95 -6.68 2.12 -4.47
C PHE A 95 -7.42 1.38 -3.36
N THR A 96 -8.43 0.60 -3.76
CA THR A 96 -9.21 -0.29 -2.88
C THR A 96 -9.10 -1.71 -3.39
N CYS A 97 -9.15 -2.70 -2.50
CA CYS A 97 -9.14 -4.11 -2.87
C CYS A 97 -10.58 -4.57 -3.16
N GLU A 98 -10.87 -5.11 -4.33
CA GLU A 98 -12.22 -5.59 -4.69
C GLU A 98 -12.64 -6.86 -3.93
N VAL A 99 -11.67 -7.63 -3.43
CA VAL A 99 -11.92 -8.83 -2.62
C VAL A 99 -12.32 -8.46 -1.19
N CYS A 100 -11.65 -7.47 -0.61
CA CYS A 100 -11.83 -7.08 0.79
C CYS A 100 -12.72 -5.86 0.99
N HIS A 101 -12.93 -5.06 -0.07
CA HIS A 101 -13.51 -3.71 -0.02
C HIS A 101 -12.83 -2.78 0.99
N LEU A 102 -11.51 -2.93 1.15
CA LEU A 102 -10.70 -2.11 2.06
C LEU A 102 -9.69 -1.27 1.26
N PRO A 103 -9.35 -0.06 1.73
CA PRO A 103 -8.28 0.72 1.13
C PRO A 103 -6.94 0.00 1.25
N MET A 104 -6.18 -0.05 0.16
CA MET A 104 -4.90 -0.77 0.11
C MET A 104 -3.71 0.15 0.40
N GLN A 105 -3.60 0.73 1.60
CA GLN A 105 -2.45 1.61 1.91
C GLN A 105 -1.10 0.87 1.96
N ASP A 106 -1.13 -0.41 2.33
CA ASP A 106 0.01 -1.33 2.31
C ASP A 106 -0.42 -2.59 1.52
N PRO A 107 -0.29 -2.58 0.17
CA PRO A 107 -0.71 -3.69 -0.67
C PRO A 107 -0.04 -5.01 -0.27
N ARG A 108 1.24 -4.97 0.11
CA ARG A 108 2.00 -6.16 0.50
C ARG A 108 1.48 -6.77 1.79
N GLY A 109 1.34 -5.96 2.84
CA GLY A 109 0.78 -6.41 4.12
C GLY A 109 -0.67 -6.86 3.99
N HIS A 110 -1.46 -6.17 3.16
CA HIS A 110 -2.86 -6.50 2.89
C HIS A 110 -3.01 -7.86 2.19
N LEU A 111 -2.40 -8.04 1.03
CA LEU A 111 -2.55 -9.23 0.20
C LEU A 111 -1.98 -10.49 0.87
N CYS A 112 -0.88 -10.36 1.61
CA CYS A 112 -0.28 -11.46 2.38
C CYS A 112 -1.03 -11.76 3.70
N GLY A 113 -2.09 -11.00 4.03
CA GLY A 113 -2.79 -11.08 5.30
C GLY A 113 -3.83 -12.20 5.36
N GLN A 114 -4.04 -12.74 6.58
CA GLN A 114 -5.07 -13.76 6.83
C GLN A 114 -6.48 -13.27 6.49
N LYS A 115 -6.74 -11.97 6.69
CA LYS A 115 -8.03 -11.35 6.39
C LYS A 115 -8.32 -11.42 4.89
N HIS A 116 -7.34 -11.10 4.06
CA HIS A 116 -7.45 -11.18 2.61
C HIS A 116 -7.64 -12.63 2.14
N LEU A 117 -6.81 -13.56 2.62
CA LEU A 117 -6.97 -15.00 2.31
C LEU A 117 -8.37 -15.52 2.66
N SER A 118 -8.88 -15.17 3.85
CA SER A 118 -10.22 -15.57 4.28
C SER A 118 -11.33 -14.97 3.42
N ALA A 119 -11.17 -13.73 2.95
CA ALA A 119 -12.11 -13.09 2.04
C ALA A 119 -12.05 -13.71 0.64
N LEU A 120 -10.84 -13.99 0.14
CA LEU A 120 -10.60 -14.60 -1.17
C LEU A 120 -11.27 -15.97 -1.28
N ARG A 121 -11.20 -16.79 -0.23
CA ARG A 121 -11.87 -18.11 -0.16
C ARG A 121 -13.40 -18.03 -0.28
N ARG A 122 -14.01 -16.87 -0.05
CA ARG A 122 -15.47 -16.68 -0.06
C ARG A 122 -15.99 -15.90 -1.26
N THR A 123 -15.09 -15.32 -2.06
CA THR A 123 -15.48 -14.53 -3.23
C THR A 123 -15.27 -15.33 -4.51
N ALA A 124 -16.10 -15.07 -5.51
CA ALA A 124 -15.88 -15.53 -6.88
C ALA A 124 -15.01 -14.54 -7.68
N LYS A 125 -14.88 -13.30 -7.21
CA LYS A 125 -14.08 -12.27 -7.87
C LYS A 125 -12.62 -12.43 -7.48
N THR A 126 -11.82 -13.01 -8.37
CA THR A 126 -10.37 -13.16 -8.17
C THR A 126 -9.57 -12.14 -8.97
N GLN A 127 -10.19 -11.38 -9.87
CA GLN A 127 -9.48 -10.44 -10.74
C GLN A 127 -9.90 -9.00 -10.45
N GLN A 128 -8.92 -8.11 -10.43
CA GLN A 128 -9.12 -6.69 -10.20
C GLN A 128 -8.35 -5.87 -11.23
N LEU A 129 -9.04 -4.89 -11.83
CA LEU A 129 -8.44 -3.94 -12.77
C LEU A 129 -7.91 -2.71 -12.01
N PHE A 130 -6.63 -2.42 -12.19
CA PHE A 130 -6.00 -1.19 -11.75
C PHE A 130 -5.82 -0.25 -12.93
N VAL A 131 -6.42 0.94 -12.85
CA VAL A 131 -6.22 2.01 -13.82
C VAL A 131 -5.18 2.98 -13.26
N LEU A 132 -3.98 2.91 -13.83
CA LEU A 132 -2.86 3.81 -13.56
C LEU A 132 -2.62 4.62 -14.84
N ALA A 133 -1.88 5.73 -14.84
CA ALA A 133 -1.61 6.36 -16.14
C ALA A 133 -0.38 5.85 -16.89
N GLN A 134 0.33 4.83 -16.39
CA GLN A 134 1.14 3.98 -17.27
C GLN A 134 0.27 3.02 -18.09
N GLY A 135 -0.99 2.79 -17.68
CA GLY A 135 -1.93 1.91 -18.37
C GLY A 135 -2.85 1.16 -17.41
N ARG A 136 -3.58 0.21 -17.98
CA ARG A 136 -4.50 -0.66 -17.24
C ARG A 136 -3.80 -1.99 -16.93
N TYR A 137 -3.88 -2.43 -15.68
CA TYR A 137 -3.26 -3.67 -15.21
C TYR A 137 -4.32 -4.56 -14.58
N MET A 138 -4.42 -5.80 -15.04
CA MET A 138 -5.25 -6.83 -14.42
C MET A 138 -4.40 -7.59 -13.41
N PHE A 139 -4.82 -7.57 -12.15
CA PHE A 139 -4.23 -8.38 -11.09
C PHE A 139 -5.16 -9.52 -10.72
N ASP A 140 -4.64 -10.74 -10.80
CA ASP A 140 -5.35 -11.92 -10.33
C ASP A 140 -4.93 -12.22 -8.89
N HIS A 141 -5.85 -12.00 -7.95
CA HIS A 141 -5.68 -12.24 -6.53
C HIS A 141 -5.39 -13.70 -6.21
N LEU A 142 -5.81 -14.67 -7.02
CA LEU A 142 -5.61 -16.09 -6.76
C LEU A 142 -4.21 -16.54 -7.19
N THR A 143 -3.78 -16.13 -8.39
CA THR A 143 -2.48 -16.53 -8.95
C THR A 143 -1.36 -15.56 -8.62
N GLY A 144 -1.68 -14.34 -8.21
CA GLY A 144 -0.73 -13.24 -8.07
C GLY A 144 -0.23 -12.71 -9.41
N GLU A 145 -0.82 -13.12 -10.53
CA GLU A 145 -0.39 -12.67 -11.85
C GLU A 145 -0.82 -11.23 -12.10
N LEU A 146 0.11 -10.41 -12.59
CA LEU A 146 -0.11 -9.02 -12.94
C LEU A 146 0.16 -8.83 -14.43
N LYS A 147 -0.90 -8.60 -15.19
CA LYS A 147 -0.84 -8.48 -16.65
C LYS A 147 -1.23 -7.08 -17.10
N PRO A 148 -0.45 -6.41 -17.96
CA PRO A 148 -0.94 -5.23 -18.65
C PRO A 148 -2.13 -5.64 -19.53
N VAL A 149 -3.22 -4.90 -19.46
CA VAL A 149 -4.38 -5.08 -20.35
C VAL A 149 -4.11 -4.26 -21.59
N THR A 150 -3.46 -4.90 -22.58
CA THR A 150 -3.29 -4.34 -23.92
C THR A 150 -4.61 -4.48 -24.66
N GLY A 151 -5.49 -3.49 -24.50
CA GLY A 151 -6.63 -3.32 -25.37
C GLY A 151 -6.39 -2.12 -26.27
N GLU A 152 -6.46 -2.33 -27.58
CA GLU A 152 -6.78 -1.30 -28.59
C GLU A 152 -8.23 -0.78 -28.42
N ALA A 153 -8.76 -0.83 -27.20
CA ALA A 153 -10.05 -0.25 -26.89
C ALA A 153 -9.83 1.26 -26.92
N GLU A 154 -10.32 1.85 -28.01
CA GLU A 154 -10.59 3.26 -28.22
C GLU A 154 -10.35 4.08 -26.95
N GLN A 155 -9.43 5.02 -27.06
CA GLN A 155 -9.53 6.25 -26.31
C GLN A 155 -10.95 6.78 -26.56
N GLU A 156 -11.93 6.39 -25.74
CA GLU A 156 -12.94 7.33 -25.32
C GLU A 156 -12.11 8.43 -24.67
N GLU A 157 -11.83 9.45 -25.49
CA GLU A 157 -11.29 10.70 -25.02
C GLU A 157 -12.02 11.06 -23.73
N PRO A 158 -11.31 11.61 -22.73
CA PRO A 158 -12.02 12.32 -21.69
C PRO A 158 -12.83 13.40 -22.41
N VAL A 159 -14.13 13.16 -22.62
CA VAL A 159 -15.08 14.23 -22.91
C VAL A 159 -14.79 15.23 -21.81
N ALA A 160 -14.17 16.34 -22.21
CA ALA A 160 -13.90 17.45 -21.36
C ALA A 160 -15.22 17.72 -20.66
N GLN A 161 -15.28 17.37 -19.38
CA GLN A 161 -16.38 17.78 -18.54
C GLN A 161 -16.23 19.28 -18.46
N ASN A 162 -16.87 19.94 -19.42
CA ASN A 162 -17.06 21.37 -19.43
C ASN A 162 -17.60 21.71 -18.06
N ALA A 163 -16.76 22.40 -17.29
CA ALA A 163 -17.12 23.04 -16.07
C ALA A 163 -18.26 24.01 -16.39
N THR A 164 -19.51 23.57 -16.17
CA THR A 164 -20.65 24.44 -15.88
C THR A 164 -21.71 23.57 -15.23
N CYS A 165 -21.61 23.43 -13.92
CA CYS A 165 -22.80 23.27 -13.10
C CYS A 165 -22.82 24.47 -12.17
N ALA A 166 -23.58 25.48 -12.58
CA ALA A 166 -23.92 26.63 -11.79
C ALA A 166 -24.47 26.17 -10.43
N GLN A 167 -23.93 26.73 -9.35
CA GLN A 167 -24.55 26.64 -8.04
C GLN A 167 -25.93 27.31 -8.09
N PRO A 168 -27.02 26.66 -7.69
CA PRO A 168 -28.13 27.37 -7.10
C PRO A 168 -27.73 27.70 -5.65
N ALA A 169 -27.57 28.99 -5.38
CA ALA A 169 -27.52 29.53 -4.02
C ALA A 169 -28.84 29.17 -3.31
N ALA A 170 -28.84 28.06 -2.57
CA ALA A 170 -29.93 27.73 -1.66
C ALA A 170 -29.80 28.62 -0.42
N ALA A 171 -30.74 29.55 -0.33
CA ALA A 171 -30.90 30.52 0.73
C ALA A 171 -30.89 29.87 2.12
N LEU A 172 -30.15 30.50 3.03
CA LEU A 172 -30.24 30.29 4.47
C LEU A 172 -31.70 30.53 4.93
N PRO A 173 -32.33 29.61 5.68
CA PRO A 173 -33.55 29.95 6.39
C PRO A 173 -33.23 30.92 7.54
N PRO A 174 -34.07 31.94 7.80
CA PRO A 174 -33.88 32.84 8.92
C PRO A 174 -34.09 32.10 10.24
N ALA A 175 -33.22 32.40 11.21
CA ALA A 175 -33.38 32.02 12.60
C ALA A 175 -34.67 32.66 13.14
N THR A 176 -35.66 31.85 13.48
CA THR A 176 -36.77 32.29 14.33
C THR A 176 -36.42 31.96 15.77
N ASP A 177 -36.00 33.01 16.47
CA ASP A 177 -36.13 33.17 17.91
C ASP A 177 -37.63 33.07 18.26
N ALA A 178 -38.00 32.15 19.17
CA ALA A 178 -39.31 32.13 19.78
C ALA A 178 -39.18 31.70 21.25
N MET A 179 -39.05 32.73 22.06
CA MET A 179 -39.26 32.80 23.50
C MET A 179 -40.45 31.99 24.05
N ALA A 180 -40.18 31.39 25.21
CA ALA A 180 -40.93 31.50 26.48
C ALA A 180 -42.35 30.91 26.66
N SER A 181 -42.52 30.41 27.90
CA SER A 181 -43.77 30.20 28.66
C SER A 181 -44.50 28.89 28.31
N LYS A 182 -45.16 28.15 29.22
CA LYS A 182 -45.63 28.40 30.58
C LYS A 182 -46.10 27.05 31.19
N GLU A 183 -45.88 26.88 32.48
CA GLU A 183 -46.69 26.20 33.51
C GLU A 183 -47.72 25.12 33.11
N SER A 184 -47.60 23.92 33.69
CA SER A 184 -48.59 23.31 34.63
C SER A 184 -48.03 22.05 35.28
#